data_AF-A0AAW7QPE0-F1
#
_entry.id   AF-A0AAW7QPE0-F1
#
_cell.length_a   1.000
_cell.length_b   1.000
_cell.length_c   1.000
_cell.angle_alpha   90.00
_cell.angle_beta   90.00
_cell.angle_gamma   90.00
#
_symmetry.space_group_name_H-M   'P 1'
#
loop_
_entity.id
_entity.type
_entity.pdbx_description
1 polymer ?
#
loop_
_entity_poly.entity_id
_entity_poly.type
_entity_poly.pdbx_seq_one_letter_code
_entity_poly.pdbx_strand_id
1 'polypeptide(L)'
;MRLVSFIPPDGSPARAGVLLGDTIIDLAAAAPLVNEDTSDVSWDMLTLLRDDHPEVNLATAADIVQAVVNLMGSDDTATAGDFDWHGGLTIGDTALILPVTQVRIVAPLPQVIALREFDAFVDDRTAALRQAAGYWVGDRHQPAFRFAGHTAIFGPDERIELPTMAPLDCGMALGCVIGRLGRDIAPEEADAYIAGYLLVNAWTVRDPLLNARRPRDFATSLGPWLVTPDELEYYRDDDGRLLLTLRLMINGREVGYYHTGLMRFTFAELIAFASQDTWLQPGEIIVSGVAAGGCLLDIHGDSGPWLRHGDEVVLVCAELGQLRSSIGQLPE
;
A
#
# COMPACT_ATOMS: atom_id res chain seq x y z
N MET A 1 12.65 6.28 0.85
CA MET A 1 11.61 6.92 1.70
C MET A 1 10.45 5.97 2.01
N ARG A 2 9.82 6.13 3.19
CA ARG A 2 8.55 5.46 3.54
C ARG A 2 7.45 6.52 3.69
N LEU A 3 6.58 6.62 2.69
CA LEU A 3 5.52 7.62 2.61
C LEU A 3 4.28 7.13 3.36
N VAL A 4 3.68 7.99 4.16
CA VAL A 4 2.50 7.68 4.97
C VAL A 4 1.40 8.72 4.74
N SER A 5 0.15 8.30 4.78
CA SER A 5 -0.99 9.22 4.89
C SER A 5 -1.52 9.14 6.31
N PHE A 6 -1.71 10.28 6.95
CA PHE A 6 -2.16 10.35 8.34
C PHE A 6 -3.12 11.51 8.56
N ILE A 7 -3.94 11.37 9.59
CA ILE A 7 -4.78 12.43 10.13
C ILE A 7 -4.10 12.97 11.40
N PRO A 8 -3.73 14.25 11.41
CA PRO A 8 -3.06 14.90 12.54
C PRO A 8 -3.94 15.00 13.80
N PRO A 9 -3.34 15.32 14.97
CA PRO A 9 -4.05 15.38 16.25
C PRO A 9 -5.17 16.43 16.30
N ASP A 10 -5.05 17.49 15.51
CA ASP A 10 -6.04 18.56 15.40
C ASP A 10 -7.31 18.16 14.62
N GLY A 11 -7.32 16.96 14.03
CA GLY A 11 -8.43 16.41 13.27
C GLY A 11 -8.61 17.01 11.88
N SER A 12 -7.64 17.80 11.39
CA SER A 12 -7.66 18.29 10.01
C SER A 12 -7.57 17.13 8.99
N PRO A 13 -7.93 17.37 7.71
CA PRO A 13 -7.94 16.32 6.70
C PRO A 13 -6.63 15.55 6.57
N ALA A 14 -6.71 14.31 6.11
CA ALA A 14 -5.54 13.47 5.92
C ALA A 14 -4.54 14.12 4.95
N ARG A 15 -3.25 14.04 5.29
CA ARG A 15 -2.15 14.54 4.47
C ARG A 15 -0.96 13.56 4.49
N ALA A 16 -0.04 13.77 3.56
CA ALA A 16 1.14 12.96 3.36
C ALA A 16 2.24 13.35 4.35
N GLY A 17 2.98 12.35 4.79
CA GLY A 17 4.17 12.47 5.62
C GLY A 17 5.22 11.44 5.24
N VAL A 18 6.37 11.51 5.89
CA VAL A 18 7.44 10.52 5.75
C VAL A 18 7.75 9.91 7.10
N LEU A 19 7.71 8.58 7.19
CA LEU A 19 8.05 7.85 8.40
C LEU A 19 9.56 7.90 8.64
N LEU A 20 9.96 8.36 9.83
CA LEU A 20 11.32 8.36 10.32
C LEU A 20 11.34 7.77 11.74
N GLY A 21 11.78 6.50 11.85
CA GLY A 21 11.69 5.76 13.11
C GLY A 21 10.24 5.56 13.55
N ASP A 22 9.91 6.06 14.75
CA ASP A 22 8.57 6.07 15.35
C ASP A 22 7.86 7.43 15.22
N THR A 23 8.36 8.30 14.34
CA THR A 23 7.82 9.62 14.07
C THR A 23 7.50 9.81 12.59
N ILE A 24 6.69 10.82 12.30
CA ILE A 24 6.30 11.22 10.96
C ILE A 24 6.70 12.67 10.76
N ILE A 25 7.47 12.93 9.70
CA ILE A 25 7.67 14.27 9.17
C ILE A 25 6.40 14.67 8.43
N ASP A 26 5.71 15.69 8.92
CA ASP A 26 4.54 16.27 8.27
C ASP A 26 5.01 17.13 7.10
N LEU A 27 4.83 16.65 5.88
CA LEU A 27 5.36 17.30 4.68
C LEU A 27 4.77 18.70 4.49
N ALA A 28 3.49 18.88 4.79
CA ALA A 28 2.83 20.18 4.68
C ALA A 28 3.41 21.18 5.68
N ALA A 29 3.59 20.74 6.92
CA ALA A 29 4.16 21.59 7.98
C ALA A 29 5.63 21.94 7.72
N ALA A 30 6.40 21.01 7.16
CA ALA A 30 7.83 21.16 6.90
C ALA A 30 8.16 21.77 5.53
N ALA A 31 7.18 21.91 4.63
CA ALA A 31 7.36 22.51 3.31
C ALA A 31 8.04 23.91 3.32
N PRO A 32 7.76 24.81 4.30
CA PRO A 32 8.43 26.11 4.40
C PRO A 32 9.96 26.06 4.57
N LEU A 33 10.53 24.89 4.89
CA LEU A 33 11.98 24.71 4.98
C LEU A 33 12.67 24.71 3.61
N VAL A 34 11.93 24.39 2.54
CA VAL A 34 12.47 24.26 1.19
C VAL A 34 11.82 25.22 0.20
N ASN A 35 10.56 25.62 0.42
CA ASN A 35 9.78 26.48 -0.47
C ASN A 35 9.09 27.60 0.31
N GLU A 36 9.22 28.85 -0.15
CA GLU A 36 8.63 30.03 0.52
C GLU A 36 7.12 30.21 0.27
N ASP A 37 6.52 29.56 -0.76
CA ASP A 37 5.14 29.81 -1.23
C ASP A 37 4.28 28.53 -1.37
N THR A 38 4.01 27.84 -0.25
CA THR A 38 3.29 26.55 -0.25
C THR A 38 1.83 26.64 0.19
N SER A 39 1.28 27.85 0.36
CA SER A 39 0.09 28.08 1.20
C SER A 39 -1.25 27.59 0.64
N ASP A 40 -1.36 27.23 -0.65
CA ASP A 40 -2.64 26.95 -1.31
C ASP A 40 -2.79 25.52 -1.90
N VAL A 41 -1.83 24.61 -1.65
CA VAL A 41 -1.79 23.30 -2.31
C VAL A 41 -2.03 22.16 -1.33
N SER A 42 -2.81 21.15 -1.76
CA SER A 42 -3.03 19.94 -0.99
C SER A 42 -1.74 19.11 -0.91
N TRP A 43 -1.30 18.80 0.30
CA TRP A 43 -0.20 17.86 0.56
C TRP A 43 -0.74 16.44 0.78
N ASP A 44 -1.71 15.99 -0.02
CA ASP A 44 -2.16 14.59 0.01
C ASP A 44 -1.28 13.70 -0.89
N MET A 45 -1.33 12.38 -0.65
CA MET A 45 -0.49 11.42 -1.38
C MET A 45 -0.75 11.43 -2.89
N LEU A 46 -1.98 11.66 -3.33
CA LEU A 46 -2.30 11.62 -4.75
C LEU A 46 -1.72 12.84 -5.47
N THR A 47 -1.80 14.02 -4.87
CA THR A 47 -1.10 15.22 -5.38
C THR A 47 0.41 14.99 -5.43
N LEU A 48 0.99 14.42 -4.37
CA LEU A 48 2.42 14.10 -4.31
C LEU A 48 2.87 13.16 -5.45
N LEU A 49 2.03 12.20 -5.83
CA LEU A 49 2.33 11.23 -6.89
C LEU A 49 2.10 11.77 -8.30
N ARG A 50 1.18 12.71 -8.51
CA ARG A 50 0.84 13.18 -9.85
C ARG A 50 1.92 14.02 -10.51
N ASP A 51 2.80 14.62 -9.71
CA ASP A 51 3.85 15.53 -10.18
C ASP A 51 3.29 16.63 -11.11
N ASP A 52 2.04 17.05 -10.86
CA ASP A 52 1.35 18.10 -11.59
C ASP A 52 1.48 19.47 -10.90
N HIS A 53 2.13 19.50 -9.73
CA HIS A 53 2.48 20.71 -9.00
C HIS A 53 4.02 20.84 -8.86
N PRO A 54 4.63 21.97 -9.25
CA PRO A 54 6.09 22.13 -9.22
C PRO A 54 6.70 22.00 -7.83
N GLU A 55 5.91 22.30 -6.79
CA GLU A 55 6.37 22.31 -5.41
C GLU A 55 5.92 21.10 -4.59
N VAL A 56 4.96 20.30 -5.08
CA VAL A 56 4.42 19.15 -4.33
C VAL A 56 4.57 17.90 -5.16
N ASN A 57 5.72 17.24 -4.99
CA ASN A 57 6.07 16.00 -5.65
C ASN A 57 7.07 15.20 -4.80
N LEU A 58 7.37 13.97 -5.23
CA LEU A 58 8.30 13.08 -4.53
C LEU A 58 9.71 13.66 -4.37
N ALA A 59 10.17 14.49 -5.31
CA ALA A 59 11.49 15.14 -5.19
C ALA A 59 11.49 16.19 -4.07
N THR A 60 10.49 17.07 -4.03
CA THR A 60 10.37 18.04 -2.93
C THR A 60 10.19 17.35 -1.58
N ALA A 61 9.46 16.23 -1.52
CA ALA A 61 9.37 15.45 -0.28
C ALA A 61 10.74 14.95 0.20
N ALA A 62 11.61 14.51 -0.71
CA ALA A 62 12.98 14.11 -0.36
C ALA A 62 13.80 15.31 0.14
N ASP A 63 13.67 16.48 -0.50
CA ASP A 63 14.34 17.72 -0.07
C ASP A 63 13.88 18.16 1.34
N ILE A 64 12.57 18.08 1.62
CA ILE A 64 12.01 18.36 2.96
C ILE A 64 12.61 17.42 4.00
N VAL A 65 12.63 16.11 3.72
CA VAL A 65 13.21 15.11 4.62
C VAL A 65 14.67 15.44 4.92
N GLN A 66 15.45 15.77 3.90
CA GLN A 66 16.85 16.13 4.07
C GLN A 66 17.02 17.42 4.89
N ALA A 67 16.18 18.43 4.67
CA ALA A 67 16.20 19.68 5.46
C ALA A 67 15.88 19.42 6.94
N VAL A 68 14.86 18.60 7.23
CA VAL A 68 14.50 18.21 8.60
C VAL A 68 15.62 17.40 9.27
N VAL A 69 16.22 16.45 8.56
CA VAL A 69 17.37 15.67 9.07
C VAL A 69 18.58 16.56 9.35
N ASN A 70 18.86 17.53 8.48
CA ASN A 70 19.95 18.48 8.69
C ASN A 70 19.72 19.36 9.92
N LEU A 71 18.49 19.80 10.16
CA LEU A 71 18.12 20.55 11.36
C LEU A 71 18.26 19.73 12.65
N MET A 72 17.96 18.43 12.59
CA MET A 72 18.19 17.53 13.73
C MET A 72 19.67 17.23 13.97
N GLY A 73 20.50 17.28 12.92
CA GLY A 73 21.92 16.95 12.98
C GLY A 73 22.88 18.12 13.18
N SER A 74 22.42 19.38 13.18
CA SER A 74 23.28 20.54 13.38
C SER A 74 23.57 20.78 14.87
N ASP A 75 24.86 20.90 15.21
CA ASP A 75 25.38 21.22 16.55
C ASP A 75 24.97 22.63 17.07
N ASP A 76 24.19 23.40 16.31
CA ASP A 76 23.65 24.72 16.69
C ASP A 76 22.40 24.62 17.59
N THR A 77 22.14 23.44 18.17
CA THR A 77 21.39 23.34 19.41
C THR A 77 22.28 23.86 20.54
N ALA A 78 22.19 25.15 20.83
CA ALA A 78 22.79 25.73 22.02
C ALA A 78 22.46 24.84 23.23
N THR A 79 23.52 24.27 23.80
CA THR A 79 23.57 23.25 24.87
C THR A 79 23.20 21.81 24.48
N ALA A 80 24.24 21.06 24.12
CA ALA A 80 24.29 19.60 24.22
C ALA A 80 23.99 19.18 25.68
N GLY A 81 22.72 18.89 25.94
CA GLY A 81 22.22 18.46 27.24
C GLY A 81 20.70 18.55 27.37
N ASP A 82 19.95 18.14 26.34
CA ASP A 82 18.54 17.69 26.36
C ASP A 82 17.94 17.86 24.95
N PHE A 83 18.21 16.92 24.03
CA PHE A 83 17.36 16.79 22.83
C PHE A 83 16.18 15.90 23.21
N ASP A 84 15.07 16.53 23.59
CA ASP A 84 13.83 15.85 23.93
C ASP A 84 13.08 15.48 22.65
N TRP A 85 13.02 14.18 22.33
CA TRP A 85 12.17 13.66 21.25
C TRP A 85 10.69 14.01 21.44
N HIS A 86 10.27 14.42 22.65
CA HIS A 86 8.91 14.88 22.94
C HIS A 86 8.72 16.39 22.72
N GLY A 87 9.80 17.17 22.54
CA GLY A 87 9.74 18.62 22.35
C GLY A 87 9.27 19.06 20.96
N GLY A 88 9.38 18.17 19.96
CA GLY A 88 8.98 18.41 18.57
C GLY A 88 9.88 19.45 17.87
N LEU A 89 10.30 19.17 16.63
CA LEU A 89 10.86 20.22 15.78
C LEU A 89 9.68 21.12 15.36
N THR A 90 9.72 22.43 15.63
CA THR A 90 8.63 23.34 15.29
C THR A 90 9.10 24.52 14.42
N ILE A 91 8.19 25.05 13.59
CA ILE A 91 8.30 26.39 13.00
C ILE A 91 7.18 27.24 13.60
N GLY A 92 7.54 28.20 14.45
CA GLY A 92 6.56 28.89 15.30
C GLY A 92 5.86 27.90 16.23
N ASP A 93 4.52 27.87 16.17
CA ASP A 93 3.68 26.94 16.94
C ASP A 93 3.36 25.63 16.17
N THR A 94 3.89 25.46 14.95
CA THR A 94 3.59 24.31 14.09
C THR A 94 4.62 23.21 14.27
N ALA A 95 4.20 22.03 14.73
CA ALA A 95 5.05 20.85 14.80
C ALA A 95 5.32 20.26 13.40
N LEU A 96 6.60 20.04 13.09
CA LEU A 96 7.08 19.45 11.84
C LEU A 96 7.18 17.93 11.93
N ILE A 97 7.39 17.42 13.15
CA ILE A 97 7.55 16.00 13.44
C ILE A 97 6.50 15.61 14.47
N LEU A 98 5.75 14.56 14.16
CA LEU A 98 4.68 14.03 15.02
C LEU A 98 4.99 12.58 15.39
N PRO A 99 4.91 12.20 16.68
CA PRO A 99 4.96 10.78 17.06
C PRO A 99 3.84 10.01 16.38
N VAL A 100 4.13 8.80 15.88
CA VAL A 100 3.12 7.93 15.23
C VAL A 100 1.93 7.67 16.16
N THR A 101 2.15 7.65 17.48
CA THR A 101 1.12 7.43 18.51
C THR A 101 0.14 8.59 18.67
N GLN A 102 0.45 9.78 18.15
CA GLN A 102 -0.39 10.97 18.24
C GLN A 102 -1.25 11.19 16.99
N VAL A 103 -0.96 10.48 15.91
CA VAL A 103 -1.71 10.60 14.65
C VAL A 103 -2.56 9.36 14.40
N ARG A 104 -3.54 9.49 13.51
CA ARG A 104 -4.25 8.34 12.95
C ARG A 104 -3.71 8.04 11.55
N ILE A 105 -2.97 6.94 11.41
CA ILE A 105 -2.55 6.45 10.09
C ILE A 105 -3.80 5.99 9.32
N VAL A 106 -3.85 6.34 8.04
CA VAL A 106 -4.88 5.88 7.10
C VAL A 106 -4.22 5.14 5.93
N ALA A 107 -5.02 4.62 4.99
CA ALA A 107 -4.47 4.00 3.78
C ALA A 107 -3.48 4.97 3.09
N PRO A 108 -2.31 4.52 2.59
CA PRO A 108 -1.36 5.42 1.94
C PRO A 108 -1.98 6.22 0.79
N LEU A 109 -2.90 5.60 0.05
CA LEU A 109 -3.76 6.23 -0.95
C LEU A 109 -5.23 6.02 -0.58
N PRO A 110 -5.87 6.92 0.18
CA PRO A 110 -7.29 6.81 0.52
C PRO A 110 -8.20 6.93 -0.71
N GLN A 111 -7.75 7.67 -1.72
CA GLN A 111 -8.42 7.84 -3.02
C GLN A 111 -7.55 7.23 -4.12
N VAL A 112 -7.78 5.96 -4.41
CA VAL A 112 -7.10 5.25 -5.49
C VAL A 112 -7.78 5.57 -6.83
N ILE A 113 -6.99 5.76 -7.90
CA ILE A 113 -7.51 6.07 -9.23
C ILE A 113 -8.08 4.82 -9.92
N ALA A 114 -7.35 3.72 -9.86
CA ALA A 114 -7.78 2.41 -10.32
C ALA A 114 -6.98 1.31 -9.65
N LEU A 115 -7.58 0.12 -9.54
CA LEU A 115 -6.94 -1.11 -9.09
C LEU A 115 -6.99 -2.12 -10.23
N ARG A 116 -5.83 -2.57 -10.69
CA ARG A 116 -5.70 -3.66 -11.67
C ARG A 116 -5.11 -4.86 -10.96
N GLU A 117 -5.96 -5.84 -10.70
CA GLU A 117 -5.52 -7.07 -10.04
C GLU A 117 -5.15 -8.13 -11.06
N PHE A 118 -3.89 -8.51 -11.03
CA PHE A 118 -3.31 -9.61 -11.79
C PHE A 118 -3.43 -10.94 -11.06
N ASP A 119 -2.94 -12.01 -11.70
CA ASP A 119 -2.88 -13.36 -11.12
C ASP A 119 -1.43 -13.90 -11.06
N ALA A 120 -0.48 -13.02 -10.74
CA ALA A 120 0.95 -13.26 -10.91
C ALA A 120 1.59 -14.10 -9.80
N PHE A 121 1.00 -14.15 -8.60
CA PHE A 121 1.49 -14.98 -7.48
C PHE A 121 0.92 -16.41 -7.44
N VAL A 122 0.03 -16.76 -8.34
CA VAL A 122 -0.66 -18.06 -8.27
C VAL A 122 0.21 -19.14 -8.88
N ASP A 123 0.42 -20.28 -8.24
CA ASP A 123 1.04 -21.46 -8.84
C ASP A 123 0.01 -22.38 -9.52
N ASP A 124 0.43 -23.42 -10.23
CA ASP A 124 -0.48 -24.24 -11.04
C ASP A 124 -1.46 -25.05 -10.18
N ARG A 125 -1.03 -25.45 -8.98
CA ARG A 125 -1.88 -26.16 -8.02
C ARG A 125 -2.99 -25.23 -7.52
N THR A 126 -2.63 -24.00 -7.16
CA THR A 126 -3.54 -22.98 -6.65
C THR A 126 -4.51 -22.54 -7.74
N ALA A 127 -4.01 -22.37 -8.98
CA ALA A 127 -4.85 -22.09 -10.14
C ALA A 127 -5.92 -23.18 -10.32
N ALA A 128 -5.53 -24.45 -10.33
CA ALA A 128 -6.48 -25.56 -10.47
C ALA A 128 -7.51 -25.59 -9.33
N LEU A 129 -7.08 -25.32 -8.09
CA LEU A 129 -7.98 -25.25 -6.93
C LEU A 129 -9.00 -24.12 -7.06
N ARG A 130 -8.55 -22.90 -7.38
CA ARG A 130 -9.42 -21.72 -7.53
C ARG A 130 -10.39 -21.89 -8.69
N GLN A 131 -9.93 -22.45 -9.80
CA GLN A 131 -10.77 -22.76 -10.96
C GLN A 131 -11.82 -23.82 -10.64
N ALA A 132 -11.45 -24.88 -9.90
CA ALA A 132 -12.41 -25.90 -9.45
C ALA A 132 -13.47 -25.32 -8.49
N ALA A 133 -13.12 -24.29 -7.72
CA ALA A 133 -14.04 -23.50 -6.90
C ALA A 133 -14.79 -22.40 -7.68
N GLY A 134 -14.63 -22.33 -9.01
CA GLY A 134 -15.36 -21.41 -9.89
C GLY A 134 -14.84 -19.97 -9.92
N TYR A 135 -13.69 -19.67 -9.32
CA TYR A 135 -13.09 -18.34 -9.35
C TYR A 135 -12.32 -18.08 -10.64
N TRP A 136 -12.21 -16.79 -10.99
CA TRP A 136 -11.36 -16.36 -12.09
C TRP A 136 -9.89 -16.65 -11.78
N VAL A 137 -9.21 -17.19 -12.78
CA VAL A 137 -7.77 -17.43 -12.80
C VAL A 137 -7.27 -16.85 -14.12
N GLY A 138 -6.20 -16.08 -14.05
CA GLY A 138 -5.63 -15.42 -15.22
C GLY A 138 -5.02 -16.43 -16.20
N ASP A 139 -4.76 -15.98 -17.42
CA ASP A 139 -3.88 -16.74 -18.31
C ASP A 139 -2.52 -16.97 -17.62
N ARG A 140 -1.98 -18.15 -17.83
CA ARG A 140 -0.76 -18.64 -17.18
C ARG A 140 0.48 -18.40 -18.02
N HIS A 141 0.30 -18.08 -19.31
CA HIS A 141 1.36 -17.84 -20.28
C HIS A 141 1.57 -16.37 -20.57
N GLN A 142 0.59 -15.52 -20.27
CA GLN A 142 0.67 -14.07 -20.40
C GLN A 142 0.02 -13.40 -19.18
N PRO A 143 0.45 -12.20 -18.78
CA PRO A 143 -0.24 -11.45 -17.74
C PRO A 143 -1.72 -11.28 -18.07
N ALA A 144 -2.57 -11.37 -17.06
CA ALA A 144 -4.00 -11.09 -17.18
C ALA A 144 -4.45 -10.39 -15.92
N PHE A 145 -5.31 -9.39 -16.06
CA PHE A 145 -5.86 -8.65 -14.93
C PHE A 145 -7.36 -8.43 -15.07
N ARG A 146 -7.98 -8.11 -13.92
CA ARG A 146 -9.32 -7.57 -13.82
C ARG A 146 -9.29 -6.27 -13.03
N PHE A 147 -10.22 -5.36 -13.34
CA PHE A 147 -10.41 -4.19 -12.50
C PHE A 147 -11.07 -4.58 -11.18
N ALA A 148 -10.61 -3.97 -10.09
CA ALA A 148 -11.22 -4.06 -8.77
C ALA A 148 -11.79 -2.70 -8.37
N GLY A 149 -12.79 -2.71 -7.47
CA GLY A 149 -13.38 -1.48 -6.97
C GLY A 149 -12.40 -0.65 -6.16
N HIS A 150 -12.22 0.61 -6.54
CA HIS A 150 -11.30 1.57 -5.93
C HIS A 150 -11.99 2.51 -4.92
N THR A 151 -13.29 2.34 -4.70
CA THR A 151 -14.13 3.23 -3.88
C THR A 151 -14.22 2.84 -2.41
N ALA A 152 -13.78 1.63 -2.06
CA ALA A 152 -13.86 1.06 -0.72
C ALA A 152 -12.46 0.68 -0.24
N ILE A 153 -11.65 1.71 0.03
CA ILE A 153 -10.27 1.58 0.47
C ILE A 153 -10.21 1.71 1.98
N PHE A 154 -9.51 0.79 2.62
CA PHE A 154 -9.35 0.73 4.06
C PHE A 154 -7.88 0.86 4.46
N GLY A 155 -7.63 1.63 5.51
CA GLY A 155 -6.29 1.79 6.08
C GLY A 155 -5.90 0.70 7.07
N PRO A 156 -4.70 0.81 7.66
CA PRO A 156 -4.32 0.04 8.83
C PRO A 156 -5.31 0.23 9.97
N ASP A 157 -5.57 -0.85 10.70
CA ASP A 157 -6.42 -0.91 11.90
C ASP A 157 -7.91 -0.63 11.67
N GLU A 158 -8.29 -0.29 10.44
CA GLU A 158 -9.68 -0.12 10.08
C GLU A 158 -10.42 -1.46 10.09
N ARG A 159 -11.69 -1.36 10.48
CA ARG A 159 -12.58 -2.51 10.59
C ARG A 159 -13.12 -2.87 9.22
N ILE A 160 -13.07 -4.15 8.88
CA ILE A 160 -13.72 -4.71 7.71
C ILE A 160 -15.02 -5.36 8.14
N GLU A 161 -16.08 -4.96 7.46
CA GLU A 161 -17.42 -5.44 7.74
C GLU A 161 -17.66 -6.82 7.14
N LEU A 162 -18.33 -7.67 7.91
CA LEU A 162 -18.82 -8.93 7.37
C LEU A 162 -19.89 -8.67 6.31
N PRO A 163 -19.73 -9.21 5.09
CA PRO A 163 -20.78 -9.21 4.09
C PRO A 163 -21.97 -10.06 4.57
N THR A 164 -23.18 -9.63 4.20
CA THR A 164 -24.42 -10.32 4.60
C THR A 164 -24.75 -11.52 3.73
N MET A 165 -24.22 -11.56 2.50
CA MET A 165 -24.67 -12.49 1.46
C MET A 165 -23.88 -13.80 1.41
N ALA A 166 -22.59 -13.78 1.75
CA ALA A 166 -21.70 -14.92 1.64
C ALA A 166 -20.48 -14.76 2.57
N PRO A 167 -19.71 -15.82 2.85
CA PRO A 167 -18.58 -15.75 3.78
C PRO A 167 -17.49 -14.76 3.34
N LEU A 168 -16.72 -14.22 4.28
CA LEU A 168 -15.58 -13.34 4.00
C LEU A 168 -14.27 -14.12 4.03
N ASP A 169 -13.38 -13.78 3.11
CA ASP A 169 -11.99 -14.21 3.10
C ASP A 169 -11.03 -13.03 2.91
N CYS A 170 -9.82 -13.19 3.41
CA CYS A 170 -8.68 -12.33 3.18
C CYS A 170 -7.99 -12.68 1.85
N GLY A 171 -7.09 -11.80 1.41
CA GLY A 171 -6.28 -12.04 0.22
C GLY A 171 -4.96 -11.30 0.31
N MET A 172 -3.92 -11.98 0.80
CA MET A 172 -2.56 -11.43 0.89
C MET A 172 -1.99 -11.18 -0.50
N ALA A 173 -1.75 -9.92 -0.84
CA ALA A 173 -1.18 -9.48 -2.11
C ALA A 173 -0.15 -8.36 -1.90
N LEU A 174 0.59 -8.07 -2.96
CA LEU A 174 1.54 -6.96 -3.04
C LEU A 174 1.04 -5.94 -4.06
N GLY A 175 1.10 -4.67 -3.70
CA GLY A 175 0.73 -3.56 -4.58
C GLY A 175 1.98 -2.83 -5.09
N CYS A 176 1.96 -2.46 -6.36
CA CYS A 176 2.90 -1.53 -6.98
C CYS A 176 2.13 -0.28 -7.40
N VAL A 177 2.50 0.87 -6.86
CA VAL A 177 1.84 2.15 -7.13
C VAL A 177 2.54 2.84 -8.29
N ILE A 178 1.76 3.25 -9.29
CA ILE A 178 2.26 4.03 -10.43
C ILE A 178 2.50 5.48 -9.99
N GLY A 179 3.68 6.00 -10.28
CA GLY A 179 4.10 7.39 -9.97
C GLY A 179 4.20 8.29 -11.18
N ARG A 180 4.04 7.76 -12.40
CA ARG A 180 4.20 8.54 -13.63
C ARG A 180 3.15 8.17 -14.66
N LEU A 181 2.65 9.16 -15.37
CA LEU A 181 1.77 8.97 -16.51
C LEU A 181 2.54 8.25 -17.63
N GLY A 182 1.99 7.15 -18.14
CA GLY A 182 2.60 6.40 -19.24
C GLY A 182 1.61 5.56 -20.02
N ARG A 183 1.98 5.22 -21.25
CA ARG A 183 1.23 4.36 -22.17
C ARG A 183 2.23 3.59 -23.03
N ASP A 184 1.90 2.35 -23.37
CA ASP A 184 2.75 1.48 -24.19
C ASP A 184 4.19 1.39 -23.65
N ILE A 185 4.31 1.23 -22.33
CA ILE A 185 5.56 1.25 -21.57
C ILE A 185 6.32 -0.06 -21.84
N ALA A 186 7.60 0.04 -22.21
CA ALA A 186 8.46 -1.12 -22.38
C ALA A 186 8.83 -1.73 -21.01
N PRO A 187 8.96 -3.06 -20.86
CA PRO A 187 9.35 -3.69 -19.59
C PRO A 187 10.63 -3.10 -18.99
N GLU A 188 11.62 -2.76 -19.82
CA GLU A 188 12.92 -2.22 -19.38
C GLU A 188 12.82 -0.79 -18.81
N GLU A 189 11.73 -0.08 -19.13
CA GLU A 189 11.46 1.28 -18.65
C GLU A 189 10.50 1.30 -17.46
N ALA A 190 9.81 0.18 -17.21
CA ALA A 190 8.67 0.12 -16.30
C ALA A 190 9.00 0.47 -14.85
N ASP A 191 10.20 0.12 -14.37
CA ASP A 191 10.64 0.44 -13.00
C ASP A 191 10.65 1.96 -12.74
N ALA A 192 10.93 2.79 -13.76
CA ALA A 192 10.91 4.25 -13.63
C ALA A 192 9.49 4.84 -13.48
N TYR A 193 8.44 4.03 -13.65
CA TYR A 193 7.05 4.41 -13.44
C TYR A 193 6.54 4.04 -12.06
N ILE A 194 7.35 3.37 -11.23
CA ILE A 194 6.95 2.88 -9.91
C ILE A 194 7.25 3.94 -8.84
N ALA A 195 6.21 4.43 -8.17
CA ALA A 195 6.36 5.29 -7.00
C ALA A 195 6.74 4.51 -5.74
N GLY A 196 6.28 3.26 -5.64
CA GLY A 196 6.61 2.40 -4.51
C GLY A 196 5.71 1.18 -4.39
N TYR A 197 5.92 0.44 -3.31
CA TYR A 197 5.24 -0.81 -3.01
C TYR A 197 4.55 -0.75 -1.63
N LEU A 198 3.44 -1.48 -1.50
CA LEU A 198 2.67 -1.58 -0.25
C LEU A 198 2.00 -2.95 -0.12
N LEU A 199 1.62 -3.34 1.10
CA LEU A 199 0.81 -4.54 1.30
C LEU A 199 -0.64 -4.27 0.88
N VAL A 200 -1.27 -5.28 0.28
CA VAL A 200 -2.67 -5.25 -0.11
C VAL A 200 -3.39 -6.43 0.51
N ASN A 201 -4.48 -6.17 1.22
CA ASN A 201 -5.45 -7.22 1.55
C ASN A 201 -6.64 -7.11 0.60
N ALA A 202 -6.67 -8.01 -0.40
CA ALA A 202 -7.69 -8.10 -1.42
C ALA A 202 -8.88 -8.94 -0.93
N TRP A 203 -9.67 -8.36 -0.01
CA TRP A 203 -10.84 -9.00 0.59
C TRP A 203 -11.77 -9.60 -0.45
N THR A 204 -12.20 -10.83 -0.22
CA THR A 204 -13.04 -11.57 -1.18
C THR A 204 -14.25 -12.15 -0.46
N VAL A 205 -15.45 -11.86 -0.96
CA VAL A 205 -16.66 -12.58 -0.55
C VAL A 205 -16.64 -13.95 -1.22
N ARG A 206 -16.88 -15.05 -0.51
CA ARG A 206 -16.80 -16.40 -1.07
C ARG A 206 -18.11 -16.84 -1.73
N ASP A 207 -18.44 -16.15 -2.82
CA ASP A 207 -19.49 -16.50 -3.79
C ASP A 207 -18.97 -16.19 -5.21
N PRO A 208 -18.61 -17.22 -6.01
CA PRO A 208 -18.03 -17.02 -7.34
C PRO A 208 -18.93 -16.23 -8.31
N LEU A 209 -20.26 -16.42 -8.24
CA LEU A 209 -21.21 -15.73 -9.11
C LEU A 209 -21.31 -14.26 -8.74
N LEU A 210 -21.28 -13.94 -7.44
CA LEU A 210 -21.25 -12.56 -6.97
C LEU A 210 -19.96 -11.86 -7.38
N ASN A 211 -18.80 -12.52 -7.23
CA ASN A 211 -17.50 -11.95 -7.62
C ASN A 211 -17.38 -11.68 -9.11
N ALA A 212 -17.99 -12.52 -9.95
CA ALA A 212 -18.01 -12.31 -11.39
C ALA A 212 -18.84 -11.07 -11.80
N ARG A 213 -19.80 -10.67 -10.96
CA ARG A 213 -20.72 -9.54 -11.25
C ARG A 213 -20.35 -8.25 -10.53
N ARG A 214 -19.70 -8.35 -9.37
CA ARG A 214 -19.29 -7.22 -8.51
C ARG A 214 -17.85 -7.43 -8.03
N PRO A 215 -16.85 -7.13 -8.88
CA PRO A 215 -15.46 -7.36 -8.50
C PRO A 215 -15.02 -6.38 -7.40
N ARG A 216 -14.97 -6.89 -6.16
CA ARG A 216 -14.36 -6.24 -4.97
C ARG A 216 -14.61 -4.74 -4.84
N ASP A 217 -15.86 -4.33 -4.91
CA ASP A 217 -16.29 -2.94 -4.66
C ASP A 217 -16.63 -2.67 -3.19
N PHE A 218 -16.42 -3.65 -2.30
CA PHE A 218 -16.80 -3.58 -0.88
C PHE A 218 -15.63 -3.35 0.07
N ALA A 219 -14.42 -3.86 -0.23
CA ALA A 219 -13.23 -3.62 0.60
C ALA A 219 -11.93 -3.98 -0.11
N THR A 220 -10.93 -3.12 0.01
CA THR A 220 -9.51 -3.40 -0.23
C THR A 220 -8.70 -2.65 0.83
N SER A 221 -7.89 -3.34 1.62
CA SER A 221 -7.01 -2.67 2.59
C SER A 221 -5.62 -2.43 2.00
N LEU A 222 -5.03 -1.27 2.26
CA LEU A 222 -3.72 -0.86 1.77
C LEU A 222 -2.84 -0.37 2.92
N GLY A 223 -1.55 -0.69 2.90
CA GLY A 223 -0.56 -0.03 3.75
C GLY A 223 0.49 -0.96 4.37
N PRO A 224 1.02 -0.62 5.57
CA PRO A 224 0.73 0.59 6.35
C PRO A 224 1.31 1.88 5.76
N TRP A 225 2.33 1.77 4.92
CA TRP A 225 2.97 2.88 4.22
C TRP A 225 3.26 2.47 2.78
N LEU A 226 3.57 3.45 1.94
CA LEU A 226 4.12 3.27 0.60
C LEU A 226 5.64 3.36 0.69
N VAL A 227 6.34 2.27 0.34
CA VAL A 227 7.80 2.19 0.41
C VAL A 227 8.38 2.43 -0.98
N THR A 228 9.25 3.42 -1.13
CA THR A 228 9.83 3.78 -2.43
C THR A 228 10.88 2.75 -2.90
N PRO A 229 11.12 2.61 -4.21
CA PRO A 229 12.01 1.58 -4.75
C PRO A 229 13.44 1.59 -4.17
N ASP A 230 14.01 2.76 -3.88
CA ASP A 230 15.35 2.92 -3.31
C ASP A 230 15.54 2.22 -1.95
N GLU A 231 14.48 2.11 -1.14
CA GLU A 231 14.51 1.39 0.14
C GLU A 231 14.54 -0.13 -0.02
N LEU A 232 14.14 -0.62 -1.20
CA LEU A 232 13.98 -2.04 -1.49
C LEU A 232 15.04 -2.59 -2.45
N GLU A 233 15.95 -1.74 -2.92
CA GLU A 233 16.92 -2.11 -3.95
C GLU A 233 17.83 -3.27 -3.52
N TYR A 234 18.18 -3.34 -2.24
CA TYR A 234 18.94 -4.47 -1.68
C TYR A 234 18.23 -5.83 -1.83
N TYR A 235 16.89 -5.81 -1.94
CA TYR A 235 16.06 -7.01 -2.07
C TYR A 235 15.70 -7.32 -3.52
N ARG A 236 16.21 -6.57 -4.50
CA ARG A 236 15.94 -6.80 -5.92
C ARG A 236 16.94 -7.80 -6.50
N ASP A 237 16.46 -8.76 -7.29
CA ASP A 237 17.31 -9.67 -8.07
C ASP A 237 17.65 -9.11 -9.46
N ASP A 238 18.52 -9.83 -10.19
CA ASP A 238 18.99 -9.42 -11.53
C ASP A 238 17.85 -9.33 -12.58
N ASP A 239 16.73 -10.01 -12.35
CA ASP A 239 15.55 -9.98 -13.21
C ASP A 239 14.54 -8.89 -12.78
N GLY A 240 14.86 -8.09 -11.75
CA GLY A 240 14.02 -7.02 -11.24
C GLY A 240 12.91 -7.49 -10.29
N ARG A 241 12.95 -8.73 -9.78
CA ARG A 241 12.00 -9.20 -8.76
C ARG A 241 12.43 -8.74 -7.38
N LEU A 242 11.47 -8.27 -6.59
CA LEU A 242 11.67 -8.09 -5.17
C LEU A 242 11.63 -9.46 -4.46
N LEU A 243 12.61 -9.74 -3.61
CA LEU A 243 12.79 -10.97 -2.85
C LEU A 243 12.30 -10.79 -1.40
N LEU A 244 11.01 -10.54 -1.25
CA LEU A 244 10.34 -10.32 0.03
C LEU A 244 9.60 -11.58 0.49
N THR A 245 9.35 -11.67 1.79
CA THR A 245 8.49 -12.71 2.37
C THR A 245 7.24 -12.06 2.94
N LEU A 246 6.10 -12.41 2.38
CA LEU A 246 4.78 -12.01 2.87
C LEU A 246 4.25 -13.09 3.80
N ARG A 247 3.66 -12.70 4.93
CA ARG A 247 3.05 -13.60 5.91
C ARG A 247 1.62 -13.17 6.19
N LEU A 248 0.73 -14.16 6.28
CA LEU A 248 -0.67 -14.00 6.65
C LEU A 248 -0.87 -14.54 8.06
N MET A 249 -1.23 -13.64 8.97
CA MET A 249 -1.57 -13.96 10.34
C MET A 249 -3.08 -13.83 10.55
N ILE A 250 -3.67 -14.78 11.26
CA ILE A 250 -5.04 -14.70 11.75
C ILE A 250 -5.05 -14.97 13.25
N ASN A 251 -5.58 -14.02 14.04
CA ASN A 251 -5.64 -14.11 15.50
C ASN A 251 -4.28 -14.47 16.14
N GLY A 252 -3.23 -13.80 15.68
CA GLY A 252 -1.85 -14.00 16.14
C GLY A 252 -1.17 -15.29 15.68
N ARG A 253 -1.79 -16.09 14.80
CA ARG A 253 -1.20 -17.32 14.25
C ARG A 253 -0.89 -17.16 12.77
N GLU A 254 0.31 -17.54 12.36
CA GLU A 254 0.66 -17.63 10.94
C GLU A 254 -0.11 -18.78 10.31
N VAL A 255 -0.90 -18.47 9.28
CA VAL A 255 -1.68 -19.46 8.53
C VAL A 255 -1.17 -19.66 7.10
N GLY A 256 -0.36 -18.73 6.60
CA GLY A 256 0.24 -18.82 5.27
C GLY A 256 1.40 -17.84 5.09
N TYR A 257 2.26 -18.14 4.12
CA TYR A 257 3.36 -17.27 3.70
C TYR A 257 3.62 -17.41 2.21
N TYR A 258 4.27 -16.41 1.61
CA TYR A 258 4.65 -16.43 0.20
C TYR A 258 5.97 -15.67 -0.02
N HIS A 259 6.84 -16.21 -0.87
CA HIS A 259 8.07 -15.55 -1.29
C HIS A 259 7.85 -14.88 -2.64
N THR A 260 8.00 -13.56 -2.70
CA THR A 260 7.68 -12.78 -3.91
C THR A 260 8.61 -13.07 -5.08
N GLY A 261 9.79 -13.63 -4.84
CA GLY A 261 10.68 -14.16 -5.89
C GLY A 261 10.09 -15.34 -6.69
N LEU A 262 9.03 -15.98 -6.19
CA LEU A 262 8.30 -17.05 -6.92
C LEU A 262 7.21 -16.48 -7.85
N MET A 263 7.03 -15.16 -7.88
CA MET A 263 6.07 -14.49 -8.77
C MET A 263 6.40 -14.81 -10.23
N ARG A 264 5.37 -15.23 -10.97
CA ARG A 264 5.52 -15.67 -12.36
C ARG A 264 5.89 -14.53 -13.31
N PHE A 265 5.29 -13.37 -13.10
CA PHE A 265 5.51 -12.17 -13.92
C PHE A 265 6.00 -11.03 -13.04
N THR A 266 7.08 -10.36 -13.42
CA THR A 266 7.60 -9.19 -12.69
C THR A 266 6.61 -8.02 -12.77
N PHE A 267 6.68 -7.06 -11.84
CA PHE A 267 5.87 -5.84 -11.98
C PHE A 267 6.17 -5.08 -13.27
N ALA A 268 7.40 -5.14 -13.78
CA ALA A 268 7.74 -4.57 -15.07
C ALA A 268 6.93 -5.19 -16.22
N GLU A 269 6.80 -6.52 -16.25
CA GLU A 269 5.95 -7.22 -17.21
C GLU A 269 4.47 -6.89 -17.03
N LEU A 270 4.01 -6.79 -15.78
CA LEU A 270 2.61 -6.42 -15.47
C LEU A 270 2.28 -5.00 -15.94
N ILE A 271 3.17 -4.04 -15.70
CA ILE A 271 3.03 -2.64 -16.12
C ILE A 271 3.04 -2.53 -17.63
N ALA A 272 4.01 -3.18 -18.29
CA ALA A 272 4.09 -3.21 -19.74
C ALA A 272 2.79 -3.73 -20.35
N PHE A 273 2.29 -4.88 -19.86
CA PHE A 273 1.00 -5.42 -20.30
C PHE A 273 -0.17 -4.50 -19.99
N ALA A 274 -0.24 -3.95 -18.77
CA ALA A 274 -1.34 -3.08 -18.34
C ALA A 274 -1.42 -1.78 -19.15
N SER A 275 -0.30 -1.31 -19.71
CA SER A 275 -0.20 -0.05 -20.45
C SER A 275 -0.41 -0.19 -21.96
N GLN A 276 -0.59 -1.41 -22.48
CA GLN A 276 -0.85 -1.63 -23.90
C GLN A 276 -2.15 -0.94 -24.33
N ASP A 277 -2.02 0.00 -25.26
CA ASP A 277 -3.10 0.82 -25.79
C ASP A 277 -3.91 1.61 -24.75
N THR A 278 -3.37 1.80 -23.55
CA THR A 278 -4.05 2.49 -22.45
C THR A 278 -3.07 3.31 -21.60
N TRP A 279 -3.58 4.33 -20.92
CA TRP A 279 -2.78 5.16 -20.04
C TRP A 279 -2.83 4.61 -18.62
N LEU A 280 -1.66 4.44 -18.02
CA LEU A 280 -1.51 4.29 -16.58
C LEU A 280 -1.34 5.68 -15.96
N GLN A 281 -2.13 5.99 -14.95
CA GLN A 281 -2.10 7.26 -14.23
C GLN A 281 -1.33 7.13 -12.92
N PRO A 282 -0.65 8.20 -12.46
CA PRO A 282 -0.14 8.25 -11.10
C PRO A 282 -1.24 8.02 -10.06
N GLY A 283 -0.97 7.19 -9.06
CA GLY A 283 -1.93 6.75 -8.06
C GLY A 283 -2.79 5.54 -8.48
N GLU A 284 -2.64 5.00 -9.69
CA GLU A 284 -3.11 3.64 -10.00
C GLU A 284 -2.26 2.60 -9.27
N ILE A 285 -2.89 1.48 -8.91
CA ILE A 285 -2.21 0.38 -8.22
C ILE A 285 -2.33 -0.90 -9.06
N ILE A 286 -1.16 -1.44 -9.43
CA ILE A 286 -1.01 -2.77 -9.99
C ILE A 286 -0.91 -3.75 -8.82
N VAL A 287 -1.94 -4.56 -8.63
CA VAL A 287 -1.99 -5.57 -7.56
C VAL A 287 -1.53 -6.91 -8.13
N SER A 288 -0.59 -7.57 -7.46
CA SER A 288 0.00 -8.85 -7.87
C SER A 288 -1.02 -9.99 -8.07
N GLY A 289 -2.18 -9.86 -7.45
CA GLY A 289 -3.10 -10.97 -7.15
C GLY A 289 -2.80 -11.60 -5.81
N VAL A 290 -3.80 -12.31 -5.29
CA VAL A 290 -3.69 -13.03 -4.02
C VAL A 290 -2.65 -14.14 -4.13
N ALA A 291 -1.66 -14.11 -3.24
CA ALA A 291 -0.58 -15.07 -3.15
C ALA A 291 -1.10 -16.51 -3.05
N ALA A 292 -0.38 -17.47 -3.63
CA ALA A 292 -0.64 -18.89 -3.37
C ALA A 292 -0.50 -19.17 -1.87
N GLY A 293 -1.56 -19.71 -1.25
CA GLY A 293 -1.61 -19.89 0.20
C GLY A 293 -1.85 -18.60 0.99
N GLY A 294 -2.16 -17.50 0.31
CA GLY A 294 -2.42 -16.17 0.88
C GLY A 294 -3.89 -15.88 1.18
N CYS A 295 -4.77 -16.89 1.14
CA CYS A 295 -6.17 -16.78 1.54
C CYS A 295 -6.69 -18.10 2.11
N LEU A 296 -7.81 -18.06 2.85
CA LEU A 296 -8.38 -19.25 3.49
C LEU A 296 -8.86 -20.29 2.48
N LEU A 297 -9.31 -19.87 1.28
CA LEU A 297 -9.68 -20.78 0.20
C LEU A 297 -8.50 -21.68 -0.19
N ASP A 298 -7.31 -21.11 -0.35
CA ASP A 298 -6.13 -21.89 -0.73
C ASP A 298 -5.64 -22.80 0.41
N ILE A 299 -5.84 -22.36 1.66
CA ILE A 299 -5.36 -23.07 2.86
C ILE A 299 -6.31 -24.22 3.23
N HIS A 300 -7.63 -24.02 3.13
CA HIS A 300 -8.63 -24.95 3.66
C HIS A 300 -9.60 -25.51 2.60
N GLY A 301 -9.58 -24.98 1.38
CA GLY A 301 -10.54 -25.30 0.34
C GLY A 301 -11.88 -24.56 0.50
N ASP A 302 -12.79 -24.82 -0.43
CA ASP A 302 -14.05 -24.07 -0.59
C ASP A 302 -15.06 -24.29 0.56
N SER A 303 -14.80 -25.24 1.46
CA SER A 303 -15.63 -25.47 2.65
C SER A 303 -15.26 -24.56 3.84
N GLY A 304 -14.19 -23.77 3.73
CA GLY A 304 -13.67 -22.97 4.84
C GLY A 304 -12.87 -23.82 5.85
N PRO A 305 -12.58 -23.27 7.05
CA PRO A 305 -13.26 -22.16 7.71
C PRO A 305 -13.02 -20.78 7.07
N TRP A 306 -14.00 -19.90 7.24
CA TRP A 306 -13.98 -18.50 6.79
C TRP A 306 -13.90 -17.53 7.97
N LEU A 307 -13.59 -16.26 7.69
CA LEU A 307 -13.49 -15.21 8.72
C LEU A 307 -14.83 -14.96 9.39
N ARG A 308 -14.77 -14.59 10.68
CA ARG A 308 -15.91 -14.34 11.55
C ARG A 308 -15.72 -13.05 12.33
N HIS A 309 -16.81 -12.59 12.93
CA HIS A 309 -16.79 -11.44 13.80
C HIS A 309 -15.78 -11.64 14.94
N GLY A 310 -14.95 -10.63 15.19
CA GLY A 310 -13.91 -10.66 16.20
C GLY A 310 -12.57 -11.23 15.71
N ASP A 311 -12.49 -11.78 14.50
CA ASP A 311 -11.20 -12.17 13.92
C ASP A 311 -10.34 -10.94 13.62
N GLU A 312 -9.03 -11.10 13.77
CA GLU A 312 -8.01 -10.15 13.35
C GLU A 312 -7.17 -10.78 12.24
N VAL A 313 -7.00 -10.04 11.15
CA VAL A 313 -6.12 -10.43 10.04
C VAL A 313 -4.95 -9.45 9.97
N VAL A 314 -3.73 -9.96 9.92
CA VAL A 314 -2.52 -9.13 9.77
C VAL A 314 -1.68 -9.67 8.62
N LEU A 315 -1.42 -8.82 7.63
CA LEU A 315 -0.37 -9.08 6.63
C LEU A 315 0.94 -8.50 7.13
N VAL A 316 2.02 -9.26 7.02
CA VAL A 316 3.34 -8.86 7.50
C VAL A 316 4.39 -9.04 6.41
N CYS A 317 5.21 -8.02 6.22
CA CYS A 317 6.48 -8.08 5.48
C CYS A 317 7.46 -7.19 6.23
N ALA A 318 8.67 -7.67 6.53
CA ALA A 318 9.60 -6.94 7.40
C ALA A 318 9.97 -5.57 6.82
N GLU A 319 10.04 -5.48 5.50
CA GLU A 319 10.47 -4.31 4.73
C GLU A 319 9.32 -3.31 4.51
N LEU A 320 8.07 -3.81 4.42
CA LEU A 320 6.87 -2.99 4.13
C LEU A 320 6.04 -2.66 5.37
N GLY A 321 6.23 -3.38 6.48
CA GLY A 321 5.49 -3.22 7.73
C GLY A 321 4.35 -4.21 7.91
N GLN A 322 3.34 -3.81 8.69
CA GLN A 322 2.19 -4.65 9.03
C GLN A 322 0.88 -3.96 8.66
N LEU A 323 0.03 -4.66 7.91
CA LEU A 323 -1.32 -4.22 7.57
C LEU A 323 -2.31 -5.05 8.36
N ARG A 324 -2.82 -4.48 9.47
CA ARG A 324 -3.80 -5.11 10.36
C ARG A 324 -5.21 -4.65 10.01
N SER A 325 -6.18 -5.56 10.15
CA SER A 325 -7.60 -5.26 10.07
C SER A 325 -8.39 -6.14 11.02
N SER A 326 -9.42 -5.57 11.65
CA SER A 326 -10.35 -6.30 12.52
C SER A 326 -11.65 -6.61 11.79
N ILE A 327 -12.25 -7.76 12.03
CA ILE A 327 -13.51 -8.18 11.40
C ILE A 327 -14.68 -7.86 12.32
N GLY A 328 -15.62 -7.04 11.83
CA GLY A 328 -16.75 -6.55 12.61
C GLY A 328 -18.10 -6.69 11.90
N GLN A 329 -19.16 -6.40 12.64
CA GLN A 329 -20.50 -6.19 12.06
C GLN A 329 -20.72 -4.69 11.83
N LEU A 330 -21.65 -4.36 10.92
CA LEU A 330 -22.21 -3.01 10.81
C LEU A 330 -22.70 -2.56 12.20
N PRO A 331 -22.41 -1.32 12.62
CA PRO A 331 -23.14 -0.73 13.75
C PRO A 331 -24.65 -0.75 13.43
N GLU A 332 -25.47 -1.13 14.42
CA GLU A 332 -26.94 -1.02 14.33
C GLU A 332 -27.40 0.42 14.11
#